data_AF-A0A380FH93-F1
#
_entry.id   AF-A0A380FH93-F1
#
_cell.length_a   1.000
_cell.length_b   1.000
_cell.length_c   1.000
_cell.angle_alpha   90.00
_cell.angle_beta   90.00
_cell.angle_gamma   90.00
#
_symmetry.space_group_name_H-M   'P 1'
#
loop_
_entity.id
_entity.type
_entity.pdbx_description
1 polymer ?
#
loop_
_entity_poly.entity_id
_entity_poly.type
_entity_poly.pdbx_seq_one_letter_code
_entity_poly.pdbx_strand_id
1 'polypeptide(L)' 'MKMDFYAKRNLELTESIRLKSKKGTLLWLMDETKTPMGARRLKQWIDRPLIHQQNIENRLNIVEQFINHF' A
#
# COMPACT_ATOMS: atom_id res chain seq x y z
N MET A 1 5.14 2.90 11.65
CA MET A 1 6.46 3.43 11.26
C MET A 1 6.29 4.73 10.48
N LYS A 2 7.12 5.75 10.74
CA LYS A 2 7.17 6.94 9.88
C LYS A 2 8.42 6.83 9.01
N MET A 3 8.21 6.42 7.76
CA MET A 3 9.28 6.40 6.76
C MET A 3 9.60 7.83 6.35
N ASP A 4 10.89 8.15 6.21
CA ASP A 4 11.32 9.48 5.84
C ASP A 4 10.90 9.83 4.40
N PHE A 5 10.92 11.13 4.08
CA PHE A 5 10.47 11.63 2.79
C PHE A 5 11.32 11.12 1.61
N TYR A 6 12.64 11.01 1.79
CA TYR A 6 13.56 10.60 0.74
C TYR A 6 13.39 9.11 0.43
N ALA A 7 13.27 8.26 1.45
CA ALA A 7 12.97 6.84 1.28
C ALA A 7 11.66 6.64 0.50
N LYS A 8 10.58 7.35 0.88
CA LYS A 8 9.29 7.27 0.16
C LYS A 8 9.40 7.66 -1.31
N ARG A 9 10.15 8.74 -1.58
CA ARG A 9 10.33 9.27 -2.93
C ARG A 9 11.22 8.36 -3.77
N ASN A 10 12.34 7.90 -3.23
CA ASN A 10 13.31 7.06 -3.92
C ASN A 10 12.75 5.67 -4.25
N LEU A 11 11.86 5.14 -3.39
CA LEU A 11 11.14 3.90 -3.64
C LEU A 11 9.90 4.07 -4.53
N GLU A 12 9.61 5.29 -4.98
CA GLU A 12 8.45 5.63 -5.82
C GLU A 12 7.13 5.01 -5.30
N LEU A 13 6.86 5.14 -4.00
CA LEU A 13 5.74 4.41 -3.37
C LEU A 13 4.37 4.88 -3.85
N THR A 14 4.21 6.20 -4.05
CA THR A 14 2.92 6.79 -4.45
C THR A 14 3.01 7.78 -5.61
N GLU A 15 4.21 8.28 -5.93
CA GLU A 15 4.46 9.21 -7.03
C GLU A 15 5.80 8.86 -7.67
N SER A 16 5.85 8.80 -9.00
CA SER A 16 7.10 8.61 -9.75
C SER A 16 7.94 9.89 -9.72
N ILE A 17 9.24 9.73 -9.52
CA ILE A 17 10.24 10.80 -9.58
C ILE A 17 10.26 11.44 -10.97
N ARG A 18 10.22 10.62 -12.03
CA ARG A 18 10.34 11.08 -13.43
C ARG A 18 9.05 11.68 -13.95
N LEU A 19 7.93 10.97 -13.78
CA LEU A 19 6.66 11.32 -14.42
C LEU A 19 5.77 12.22 -13.58
N LYS A 20 6.09 12.45 -12.30
CA LYS A 20 5.24 13.22 -11.35
C LYS A 20 3.79 12.75 -11.34
N SER A 21 3.59 11.44 -11.53
CA SER A 21 2.29 10.81 -11.59
C SER A 21 2.31 9.48 -10.84
N LYS A 22 1.12 8.92 -10.60
CA LYS A 22 0.97 7.60 -9.98
C LYS A 22 1.56 6.49 -10.86
N LYS A 23 1.57 6.61 -12.18
CA LYS A 23 1.99 5.53 -13.10
C LYS A 23 3.43 5.09 -12.82
N GLY A 24 3.64 3.77 -12.71
CA GLY A 24 4.96 3.17 -12.42
C GLY A 24 5.32 3.11 -10.93
N THR A 25 4.41 3.47 -10.02
CA THR A 25 4.62 3.40 -8.56
C THR A 25 4.11 2.10 -7.96
N LEU A 26 4.50 1.79 -6.72
CA LEU A 26 3.92 0.67 -5.96
C LEU A 26 2.39 0.83 -5.81
N LEU A 27 1.90 2.03 -5.50
CA LEU A 27 0.47 2.30 -5.41
C LEU A 27 -0.25 2.08 -6.76
N TRP A 28 0.39 2.34 -7.90
CA TRP A 28 -0.19 2.02 -9.20
C TRP A 28 -0.30 0.53 -9.44
N LEU A 29 0.74 -0.22 -9.09
CA LEU A 29 0.76 -1.66 -9.26
C LEU A 29 -0.27 -2.37 -8.37
N MET A 30 -0.47 -1.90 -7.14
CA MET A 30 -1.28 -2.59 -6.13
C MET A 30 -2.77 -2.20 -6.12
N ASP A 31 -3.14 -1.06 -6.71
CA ASP A 31 -4.48 -0.50 -6.55
C ASP A 31 -5.49 -1.09 -7.54
N GLU A 32 -6.05 -2.24 -7.17
CA GLU A 32 -7.18 -2.90 -7.84
C GLU A 32 -8.53 -2.64 -7.13
N THR A 33 -8.56 -1.65 -6.24
CA THR A 33 -9.72 -1.39 -5.40
C THR A 33 -10.91 -0.91 -6.22
N LYS A 34 -12.12 -1.37 -5.86
CA LYS A 34 -13.35 -1.04 -6.61
C LYS A 34 -14.07 0.21 -6.12
N THR A 35 -13.52 0.91 -5.13
CA THR A 35 -14.10 2.15 -4.60
C THR A 35 -13.03 3.22 -4.37
N PRO A 36 -13.37 4.52 -4.56
CA PRO A 36 -12.44 5.60 -4.25
C PRO A 36 -11.99 5.64 -2.78
N MET A 37 -12.81 5.15 -1.85
CA MET A 37 -12.42 5.03 -0.44
C MET A 37 -11.36 3.94 -0.24
N GLY A 38 -11.49 2.82 -0.96
CA GLY A 38 -10.51 1.73 -0.96
C GLY A 38 -9.14 2.22 -1.42
N ALA A 39 -9.08 2.91 -2.56
CA ALA A 39 -7.84 3.47 -3.10
C ALA A 39 -7.15 4.42 -2.11
N ARG A 40 -7.92 5.29 -1.46
CA ARG A 40 -7.39 6.19 -0.42
C ARG A 40 -6.84 5.44 0.79
N ARG A 41 -7.52 4.39 1.25
CA ARG A 41 -7.07 3.55 2.35
C ARG A 41 -5.80 2.77 1.99
N LEU A 42 -5.73 2.21 0.79
CA LEU A 42 -4.53 1.51 0.30
C LEU A 42 -3.31 2.44 0.28
N LYS A 43 -3.47 3.66 -0.26
CA LYS A 43 -2.42 4.69 -0.21
C LYS A 43 -1.93 4.93 1.21
N GLN A 44 -2.84 5.08 2.17
CA GLN A 44 -2.47 5.28 3.57
C GLN A 44 -1.71 4.10 4.16
N TRP A 45 -2.08 2.86 3.82
CA TRP A 45 -1.39 1.66 4.29
C TRP A 45 0.03 1.55 3.73
N ILE A 46 0.23 1.86 2.44
CA ILE A 46 1.57 1.92 1.83
C ILE A 46 2.40 3.03 2.48
N ASP A 47 1.81 4.21 2.69
CA ASP A 47 2.49 5.36 3.28
C ASP A 47 2.90 5.16 4.75
N ARG A 48 2.18 4.28 5.47
CA ARG A 48 2.34 4.04 6.90
C ARG A 48 2.20 2.54 7.20
N PRO A 49 3.27 1.75 6.98
CA PRO A 49 3.24 0.34 7.27
C PRO A 49 3.08 0.09 8.78
N LEU A 50 2.43 -1.03 9.08
CA LEU A 50 2.32 -1.57 10.42
C LEU A 50 3.70 -2.04 10.91
N ILE A 51 3.91 -2.00 12.23
CA ILE A 51 5.15 -2.45 12.88
C ILE A 51 4.91 -3.47 13.99
N HIS A 52 3.64 -3.68 14.34
CA HIS A 52 3.27 -4.67 15.34
C HIS A 52 2.91 -5.95 14.62
N GLN A 53 3.65 -7.02 14.91
CA GLN A 53 3.51 -8.33 14.30
C GLN A 53 2.05 -8.81 14.30
N GLN A 54 1.37 -8.75 15.45
CA GLN A 54 -0.03 -9.16 15.56
C GLN A 54 -0.95 -8.47 14.54
N ASN A 55 -0.75 -7.18 14.29
CA ASN A 55 -1.57 -6.44 13.32
C ASN A 55 -1.26 -6.82 11.88
N ILE A 56 -0.01 -7.20 11.60
CA ILE A 56 0.42 -7.69 10.28
C ILE A 56 -0.21 -9.07 10.03
N GLU A 57 -0.07 -9.99 10.99
CA GLU A 57 -0.65 -11.33 10.94
C GLU A 57 -2.17 -11.28 10.78
N ASN A 58 -2.85 -10.41 11.53
CA ASN A 58 -4.30 -10.23 11.38
C ASN A 58 -4.71 -9.85 9.95
N ARG A 59 -3.93 -9.00 9.25
CA ARG A 59 -4.21 -8.67 7.84
C ARG A 59 -3.93 -9.84 6.90
N LEU A 60 -2.85 -10.57 7.13
CA LEU A 60 -2.50 -11.75 6.34
C LEU A 60 -3.59 -12.82 6.47
N ASN A 61 -4.05 -13.10 7.69
CA ASN A 61 -5.12 -14.06 7.95
C ASN A 61 -6.42 -13.69 7.22
N ILE A 62 -6.79 -12.41 7.19
CA ILE A 62 -7.98 -11.94 6.45
C ILE A 62 -7.80 -12.21 4.94
N VAL A 63 -6.63 -11.90 4.38
CA VAL A 63 -6.36 -12.15 2.95
C VAL A 63 -6.39 -13.64 2.65
N GLU A 64 -5.77 -14.46 3.50
CA GLU A 64 -5.77 -15.92 3.38
C GLU A 64 -7.19 -16.50 3.42
N GLN A 65 -8.05 -15.99 4.31
CA GLN A 65 -9.47 -16.38 4.33
C GLN A 65 -10.17 -16.10 3.00
N PHE A 66 -9.94 -14.93 2.39
CA PHE A 66 -10.50 -14.62 1.07
C PHE A 66 -9.94 -15.45 -0.07
N ILE A 67 -8.68 -15.88 0.00
CA ILE A 67 -8.06 -16.70 -1.05
C ILE A 67 -8.50 -18.17 -0.95
N ASN A 68 -8.65 -18.69 0.28
CA ASN A 68 -8.91 -20.12 0.50
C ASN A 68 -10.39 -20.48 0.55
N HIS A 69 -11.29 -19.54 0.84
CA HIS A 69 -12.72 -19.81 1.08
C HIS A 69 -13.66 -19.12 0.07
N PHE A 70 -13.11 -18.39 -0.90
CA PHE A 70 -13.83 -17.85 -2.06
C PHE A 70 -13.04 -18.21 -3.33
#